data_AF-A0A146FM22-F1
#
_entry.id   AF-A0A146FM22-F1
#
_cell.length_a   1.000
_cell.length_b   1.000
_cell.length_c   1.000
_cell.angle_alpha   90.00
_cell.angle_beta   90.00
_cell.angle_gamma   90.00
#
_symmetry.space_group_name_H-M   'P 1'
#
loop_
_entity.id
_entity.type
_entity.pdbx_description
1 polymer ?
#
loop_
_entity_poly.entity_id
_entity_poly.type
_entity_poly.pdbx_seq_one_letter_code
_entity_poly.pdbx_strand_id
1 'polypeptide(L)'
;MCDFTESTIVADNEDMAIFVSEDFASVKSDIARFGSMMYEVITGKQFKFYVIPDIETDLVDDPVSKTYKTWPTDDKLPNTNPLFLGDIIKRCWSRKGFLTMQEVCHALDSSGHKKPTDILTEG
;
A
#
# COMPACT_ATOMS: atom_id res chain seq x y z
N MET A 1 -13.95 2.90 -9.00
CA MET A 1 -13.91 1.75 -8.07
C MET A 1 -15.22 1.00 -8.20
N CYS A 2 -15.16 -0.33 -8.16
CA CYS A 2 -16.32 -1.23 -8.18
C CYS A 2 -16.08 -2.34 -7.15
N ASP A 3 -17.14 -3.09 -6.83
CA ASP A 3 -17.18 -4.11 -5.78
C ASP A 3 -16.99 -3.55 -4.35
N PHE A 4 -18.09 -3.48 -3.61
CA PHE A 4 -18.14 -2.99 -2.22
C PHE A 4 -18.51 -4.12 -1.24
N THR A 5 -18.39 -5.38 -1.66
CA THR A 5 -18.79 -6.53 -0.84
C THR A 5 -18.01 -6.59 0.47
N GLU A 6 -16.71 -6.27 0.41
CA GLU A 6 -15.80 -6.24 1.57
C GLU A 6 -15.62 -4.82 2.16
N SER A 7 -16.59 -3.92 1.95
CA SER A 7 -16.54 -2.57 2.48
C SER A 7 -17.20 -2.48 3.86
N THR A 8 -16.70 -1.56 4.70
CA THR A 8 -17.28 -1.27 6.01
C THR A 8 -17.83 0.16 6.01
N ILE A 9 -19.06 0.33 6.49
CA ILE A 9 -19.63 1.65 6.75
C ILE A 9 -19.06 2.14 8.08
N VAL A 10 -18.37 3.27 8.05
CA VAL A 10 -17.79 3.93 9.23
C VAL A 10 -18.75 5.03 9.70
N ALA A 11 -19.03 5.09 10.99
CA ALA A 11 -19.92 6.11 11.55
C ALA A 11 -19.26 7.50 11.54
N ASP A 12 -20.05 8.57 11.38
CA ASP A 12 -19.55 9.94 11.23
C ASP A 12 -18.73 10.45 12.45
N ASN A 13 -18.91 9.84 13.62
CA ASN A 13 -18.21 10.20 14.85
C ASN A 13 -16.90 9.42 15.06
N GLU A 14 -16.57 8.46 14.20
CA GLU A 14 -15.32 7.70 14.22
C GLU A 14 -14.22 8.44 13.45
N ASP A 15 -13.00 8.40 13.97
CA ASP A 15 -11.84 8.93 13.26
C ASP A 15 -11.31 7.88 12.28
N MET A 16 -11.59 8.06 10.99
CA MET A 16 -11.15 7.17 9.91
C MET A 16 -9.63 6.93 9.88
N ALA A 17 -8.82 7.87 10.39
CA ALA A 17 -7.36 7.72 10.38
C ALA A 17 -6.85 6.64 11.36
N ILE A 18 -7.63 6.32 12.39
CA ILE A 18 -7.29 5.31 13.41
C ILE A 18 -8.30 4.15 13.46
N PHE A 19 -9.43 4.26 12.78
CA PHE A 19 -10.45 3.21 12.70
C PHE A 19 -9.90 1.91 12.09
N VAL A 20 -10.25 0.79 12.71
CA VAL A 20 -10.01 -0.57 12.23
C VAL A 20 -11.30 -1.36 12.42
N SER A 21 -11.82 -1.98 11.37
CA SER A 21 -13.04 -2.79 11.42
C SER A 21 -12.81 -4.13 12.13
N GLU A 22 -13.89 -4.86 12.41
CA GLU A 22 -13.84 -6.22 12.95
C GLU A 22 -13.07 -7.18 12.02
N ASP A 23 -13.16 -6.99 10.71
CA ASP A 23 -12.40 -7.74 9.69
C ASP A 23 -10.99 -7.16 9.43
N PHE A 24 -10.51 -6.31 10.31
CA PHE A 24 -9.19 -5.64 10.24
C PHE A 24 -8.99 -4.72 9.03
N ALA A 25 -10.08 -4.28 8.39
CA ALA A 25 -10.01 -3.27 7.35
C ALA A 25 -9.80 -1.87 7.95
N SER A 26 -8.97 -1.06 7.30
CA SER A 26 -8.68 0.31 7.68
C SER A 26 -8.29 1.13 6.45
N VAL A 27 -8.31 2.45 6.56
CA VAL A 27 -7.74 3.33 5.52
C VAL A 27 -6.30 2.93 5.20
N LYS A 28 -5.53 2.50 6.20
CA LYS A 28 -4.15 2.09 6.01
C LYS A 28 -4.02 0.80 5.18
N SER A 29 -4.89 -0.19 5.38
CA SER A 29 -4.92 -1.39 4.53
C SER A 29 -5.35 -1.06 3.10
N ASP A 30 -6.29 -0.12 2.91
CA ASP A 30 -6.71 0.31 1.58
C ASP A 30 -5.59 1.04 0.81
N ILE A 31 -4.84 1.91 1.50
CA ILE A 31 -3.63 2.52 0.94
C ILE A 31 -2.60 1.45 0.52
N ALA A 32 -2.40 0.42 1.35
CA ALA A 32 -1.48 -0.67 1.01
C ALA A 32 -1.96 -1.46 -0.21
N ARG A 33 -3.27 -1.76 -0.30
CA ARG A 33 -3.89 -2.41 -1.48
C ARG A 33 -3.77 -1.56 -2.73
N PHE A 34 -3.90 -0.23 -2.61
CA PHE A 34 -3.64 0.69 -3.72
C PHE A 34 -2.17 0.63 -4.18
N GLY A 35 -1.21 0.60 -3.25
CA GLY A 35 0.20 0.39 -3.57
C GLY A 35 0.46 -0.94 -4.29
N SER A 36 -0.21 -2.01 -3.87
CA SER A 36 -0.19 -3.32 -4.54
C SER A 36 -0.73 -3.27 -5.97
N MET A 37 -1.84 -2.57 -6.19
CA MET A 37 -2.40 -2.34 -7.52
C MET A 37 -1.41 -1.58 -8.41
N MET A 38 -0.79 -0.51 -7.90
CA MET A 38 0.23 0.23 -8.65
C MET A 38 1.43 -0.66 -9.04
N TYR A 39 1.93 -1.45 -8.08
CA TYR A 39 3.02 -2.38 -8.32
C TYR A 39 2.66 -3.40 -9.41
N GLU A 40 1.45 -3.95 -9.38
CA GLU A 40 0.97 -4.88 -10.40
C GLU A 40 0.90 -4.22 -11.77
N VAL A 41 0.35 -3.00 -11.87
CA VAL A 41 0.29 -2.25 -13.14
C VAL A 41 1.68 -1.98 -13.72
N ILE A 42 2.66 -1.63 -12.88
CA ILE A 42 4.02 -1.27 -13.33
C ILE A 42 4.85 -2.50 -13.69
N THR A 43 4.71 -3.59 -12.94
CA THR A 43 5.60 -4.77 -13.06
C THR A 43 4.98 -5.96 -13.76
N GLY A 44 3.65 -6.00 -13.89
CA GLY A 44 2.89 -7.18 -14.30
C GLY A 44 2.87 -8.30 -13.25
N LYS A 45 3.41 -8.07 -12.05
CA LYS A 45 3.50 -9.07 -10.98
C LYS A 45 2.54 -8.74 -9.85
N GLN A 46 1.80 -9.74 -9.39
CA GLN A 46 0.90 -9.57 -8.26
C GLN A 46 1.67 -9.66 -6.94
N PHE A 47 1.34 -8.75 -6.03
CA PHE A 47 1.76 -8.81 -4.64
C PHE A 47 0.65 -8.20 -3.78
N LYS A 48 0.03 -9.00 -2.93
CA LYS A 48 -1.02 -8.58 -2.01
C LYS A 48 -0.65 -9.06 -0.62
N PHE A 49 -0.95 -8.25 0.38
CA PHE A 49 -0.86 -8.69 1.75
C PHE A 49 -1.98 -8.16 2.62
N TYR A 50 -2.28 -8.92 3.68
CA TYR A 50 -3.24 -8.59 4.71
C TYR A 50 -2.54 -8.59 6.07
N VAL A 51 -3.07 -7.80 7.00
CA VAL A 51 -2.59 -7.79 8.39
C VAL A 51 -3.75 -8.23 9.27
N ILE A 52 -3.65 -9.44 9.82
CA ILE A 52 -4.69 -10.06 10.65
C ILE A 52 -4.04 -10.41 11.99
N PRO A 53 -4.19 -9.56 13.03
CA PRO A 53 -3.57 -9.77 14.35
C PRO A 53 -3.93 -11.09 15.03
N ASP A 54 -5.09 -11.65 14.69
CA ASP A 54 -5.65 -12.85 15.32
C ASP A 54 -5.00 -14.17 14.88
N ILE A 55 -4.19 -14.16 13.82
CA ILE A 55 -3.47 -15.37 13.42
C ILE A 55 -2.30 -15.67 14.36
N GLU A 56 -1.97 -16.95 14.53
CA GLU A 56 -0.87 -17.36 15.41
C GLU A 56 0.50 -16.93 14.86
N THR A 57 0.70 -17.13 13.55
CA THR A 57 1.93 -16.86 12.80
C THR A 57 1.63 -16.33 11.41
N ASP A 58 2.60 -15.66 10.78
CA ASP A 58 2.53 -15.23 9.39
C ASP A 58 2.26 -16.42 8.45
N LEU A 59 1.32 -16.27 7.52
CA LEU A 59 0.96 -17.22 6.46
C LEU A 59 1.50 -16.68 5.12
N VAL A 60 2.65 -17.20 4.69
CA VAL A 60 3.44 -16.67 3.55
C VAL A 60 3.77 -17.76 2.52
N ASP A 61 3.04 -18.87 2.58
CA ASP A 61 3.15 -20.00 1.66
C ASP A 61 2.63 -19.65 0.26
N ASP A 62 1.63 -18.77 0.16
CA ASP A 62 1.18 -18.23 -1.12
C ASP A 62 2.16 -17.13 -1.62
N PRO A 63 2.70 -17.28 -2.85
CA PRO A 63 3.67 -16.33 -3.39
C PRO A 63 3.07 -14.97 -3.76
N VAL A 64 1.74 -14.90 -3.95
CA VAL A 64 0.98 -13.72 -4.39
C VAL A 64 0.29 -13.03 -3.22
N SER A 65 -0.34 -13.79 -2.32
CA SER A 65 -1.20 -13.29 -1.26
C SER A 65 -0.69 -13.72 0.12
N LYS A 66 -0.08 -12.78 0.84
CA LYS A 66 0.52 -13.06 2.15
C LYS A 66 -0.35 -12.53 3.28
N THR A 67 -0.47 -13.26 4.38
CA THR A 67 -1.16 -12.77 5.57
C THR A 67 -0.15 -12.66 6.70
N TYR A 68 0.01 -11.46 7.24
CA TYR A 68 0.93 -11.19 8.33
C TYR A 68 0.17 -10.96 9.63
N LYS A 69 0.72 -11.42 10.75
CA LYS A 69 0.16 -11.13 12.07
C LYS A 69 0.32 -9.66 12.44
N THR A 70 1.46 -9.11 12.06
CA THR A 70 1.78 -7.69 12.26
C THR A 70 2.16 -7.07 10.94
N TRP A 71 2.07 -5.75 10.86
CA TRP A 71 2.44 -5.05 9.65
C TRP A 71 3.86 -5.43 9.20
N PRO A 72 4.06 -5.90 7.94
CA PRO A 72 5.35 -6.41 7.49
C PRO A 72 6.42 -5.33 7.46
N THR A 73 7.65 -5.73 7.76
CA THR A 73 8.84 -4.91 7.61
C THR A 73 9.30 -4.86 6.15
N ASP A 74 10.10 -3.86 5.80
CA ASP A 74 10.56 -3.61 4.42
C ASP A 74 11.25 -4.83 3.77
N ASP A 75 11.94 -5.67 4.55
CA ASP A 75 12.61 -6.89 4.07
C ASP A 75 11.64 -7.99 3.61
N LYS A 76 10.38 -7.94 4.06
CA LYS A 76 9.32 -8.87 3.64
C LYS A 76 8.57 -8.38 2.39
N LEU A 77 8.80 -7.14 1.97
CA LEU A 77 8.14 -6.50 0.84
C LEU A 77 8.97 -6.61 -0.45
N PRO A 78 8.34 -6.56 -1.64
CA PRO A 78 9.06 -6.48 -2.90
C PRO A 78 9.97 -5.26 -2.97
N ASN A 79 11.14 -5.41 -3.60
CA ASN A 79 12.03 -4.29 -3.86
C ASN A 79 11.45 -3.37 -4.93
N THR A 80 11.14 -2.12 -4.55
CA THR A 80 10.56 -1.11 -5.44
C THR A 80 11.57 -0.07 -5.92
N ASN A 81 12.81 -0.07 -5.42
CA ASN A 81 13.83 0.92 -5.79
C ASN A 81 14.03 1.11 -7.30
N PRO A 82 14.02 0.07 -8.16
CA PRO A 82 14.22 0.27 -9.60
C PRO A 82 12.95 0.70 -10.35
N LEU A 83 11.80 0.81 -9.67
CA LEU A 83 10.51 1.00 -10.32
C LEU A 83 10.17 2.48 -10.49
N PHE A 84 9.52 2.82 -11.60
CA PHE A 84 8.79 4.07 -11.73
C PHE A 84 7.74 4.17 -10.60
N LEU A 85 7.70 5.29 -9.88
CA LEU A 85 6.89 5.49 -8.66
C LEU A 85 7.21 4.53 -7.51
N GLY A 86 8.38 3.89 -7.52
CA GLY A 86 8.80 2.92 -6.51
C GLY A 86 8.77 3.43 -5.07
N ASP A 87 9.15 4.70 -4.86
CA ASP A 87 9.09 5.36 -3.55
C ASP A 87 7.65 5.55 -3.05
N ILE A 88 6.71 5.84 -3.94
CA ILE A 88 5.29 6.01 -3.61
C ILE A 88 4.71 4.65 -3.21
N ILE A 89 4.96 3.61 -4.01
CA ILE A 89 4.55 2.23 -3.71
C ILE A 89 5.10 1.81 -2.34
N LYS A 90 6.39 2.06 -2.08
CA LYS A 90 7.02 1.73 -0.80
C LYS A 90 6.34 2.44 0.37
N ARG A 91 6.01 3.72 0.23
CA ARG A 91 5.30 4.49 1.26
C ARG A 91 3.85 4.07 1.45
N CYS A 92 3.17 3.56 0.41
CA CYS A 92 1.86 2.94 0.58
C CYS A 92 1.93 1.73 1.51
N TRP A 93 2.91 0.85 1.29
CA TRP A 93 3.10 -0.35 2.08
C TRP A 93 3.77 -0.14 3.44
N SER A 94 4.51 0.94 3.67
CA SER A 94 5.18 1.16 4.96
C SER A 94 4.16 1.48 6.07
N ARG A 95 4.31 0.87 7.25
CA ARG A 95 3.45 1.15 8.42
C ARG A 95 3.41 2.63 8.78
N LYS A 96 4.56 3.31 8.67
CA LYS A 96 4.74 4.74 8.97
C LYS A 96 4.69 5.62 7.71
N GLY A 97 4.22 5.06 6.60
CA GLY A 97 4.10 5.77 5.33
C GLY A 97 2.84 6.63 5.27
N PHE A 98 2.16 6.64 4.12
CA PHE A 98 0.95 7.45 3.94
C PHE A 98 -0.16 7.01 4.91
N LEU A 99 -0.86 8.01 5.46
CA LEU A 99 -1.98 7.87 6.38
C LEU A 99 -3.32 8.13 5.70
N THR A 100 -3.32 8.92 4.62
CA THR A 100 -4.53 9.25 3.86
C THR A 100 -4.30 9.08 2.36
N MET A 101 -5.38 8.84 1.61
CA MET A 101 -5.31 8.80 0.15
C MET A 101 -4.96 10.16 -0.47
N GLN A 102 -5.28 11.26 0.21
CA GLN A 102 -4.92 12.62 -0.21
C GLN A 102 -3.40 12.80 -0.26
N GLU A 103 -2.66 12.25 0.70
CA GLU A 103 -1.20 12.27 0.67
C GLU A 103 -0.64 11.46 -0.51
N VAL A 104 -1.27 10.33 -0.84
CA VAL A 104 -0.91 9.52 -2.02
C VAL A 104 -1.13 10.33 -3.31
N CYS A 105 -2.30 10.96 -3.46
CA CYS A 105 -2.63 11.82 -4.61
C CYS A 105 -1.61 12.95 -4.76
N HIS A 106 -1.32 13.68 -3.68
CA HIS A 106 -0.34 14.76 -3.70
C HIS A 106 1.05 14.28 -4.14
N ALA A 107 1.48 13.10 -3.66
CA ALA A 107 2.75 12.52 -4.06
C ALA A 107 2.77 12.13 -5.55
N LEU A 108 1.67 11.59 -6.07
CA LEU A 108 1.53 11.25 -7.49
C LEU A 108 1.58 12.51 -8.37
N ASP A 109 0.83 13.54 -8.03
CA ASP A 109 0.82 14.82 -8.77
C ASP A 109 2.21 15.46 -8.78
N SER A 110 2.90 15.43 -7.65
CA SER A 110 4.27 15.93 -7.53
C SER A 110 5.27 15.10 -8.36
N SER A 111 5.03 13.80 -8.53
CA SER A 111 5.89 12.92 -9.34
C SER A 111 5.71 13.12 -10.85
N GLY A 112 4.51 13.50 -11.30
CA GLY A 112 4.21 13.78 -12.72
C GLY A 112 4.91 15.01 -13.28
N HIS A 113 5.48 15.86 -12.42
CA HIS A 113 6.23 17.05 -12.81
C HIS A 113 7.73 16.80 -13.04
N LYS A 114 8.25 15.60 -12.74
CA LYS A 114 9.65 15.24 -13.03
C LYS A 114 9.77 14.82 -14.50
N LYS A 115 10.35 15.70 -15.33
CA LYS A 115 10.61 15.41 -16.74
C LYS A 115 11.74 14.37 -16.86
N PRO A 116 11.71 13.48 -17.87
CA PRO A 116 12.79 12.51 -18.13
C PRO A 116 14.20 13.10 -18.33
N THR A 117 14.32 14.42 -18.46
CA THR A 117 15.58 15.15 -18.68
C THR A 117 16.42 15.36 -17.42
N ASP A 118 15.90 15.14 -16.22
CA ASP A 118 16.66 15.38 -14.98
C ASP A 118 17.60 14.21 -14.60
N ILE A 119 17.65 13.15 -15.41
CA ILE A 119 18.51 11.97 -15.20
C ILE A 119 19.84 12.08 -15.97
N LEU A 120 20.02 13.11 -16.81
CA LEU A 120 21.21 13.28 -17.65
C LEU A 120 22.18 14.38 -17.18
N THR A 121 22.03 14.89 -15.96
CA THR A 121 22.95 15.90 -15.41
C THR A 121 23.62 15.45 -14.11
N GLU A 122 24.17 14.25 -14.08
CA GLU A 122 25.31 13.93 -13.21
C GLU A 122 26.30 13.09 -14.03
N GLY A 123 27.17 13.80 -14.75
CA GLY A 123 28.37 13.29 -15.40
C GLY A 123 29.61 13.86 -14.75
#